data_AF-A0A522E0K2-F1
#
_entry.id   AF-A0A522E0K2-F1
#
_cell.length_a   1.000
_cell.length_b   1.000
_cell.length_c   1.000
_cell.angle_alpha   90.00
_cell.angle_beta   90.00
_cell.angle_gamma   90.00
#
_symmetry.space_group_name_H-M   'P 1'
#
loop_
_entity.id
_entity.type
_entity.pdbx_description
1 polymer ?
#
loop_
_entity_poly.entity_id
_entity_poly.type
_entity_poly.pdbx_seq_one_letter_code
_entity_poly.pdbx_strand_id
1 'polypeptide(L)'
;MKGISEFISYALVILLAASALAIVVTVGLPTLQQSREVASFDMGFNNMQQFDSMIKEVASEGQGSSRSVQINVNIGKYSTINNSLVFTYYTTKSFIQNSTAYGNIRIMAGYNTGNLTLQYDNINITGSLNIQTGSYMICMQNMGTATVNVKVC
;
A
#
# COMPACT_ATOMS: atom_id res chain seq x y z
N MET A 1 -41.76 -19.42 43.63
CA MET A 1 -40.43 -19.40 42.96
C MET A 1 -40.60 -19.04 41.47
N LYS A 2 -41.07 -17.82 41.13
CA LYS A 2 -41.23 -17.36 39.74
C LYS A 2 -40.05 -16.50 39.23
N GLY A 3 -39.31 -15.87 40.14
CA GLY A 3 -38.14 -15.03 39.78
C GLY A 3 -36.89 -15.77 39.32
N ILE A 4 -36.77 -17.09 39.59
CA ILE A 4 -35.58 -17.86 39.19
C ILE A 4 -35.57 -18.13 37.68
N SER A 5 -36.73 -18.40 37.07
CA SER A 5 -36.80 -18.64 35.62
C SER A 5 -36.54 -17.38 34.82
N GLU A 6 -37.02 -16.23 35.30
CA GLU A 6 -36.78 -14.92 34.71
C GLU A 6 -35.28 -14.57 34.77
N PHE A 7 -34.63 -14.82 35.91
CA PHE A 7 -33.20 -14.61 36.09
C PHE A 7 -32.34 -15.47 35.16
N ILE A 8 -32.65 -16.76 35.03
CA ILE A 8 -31.93 -17.67 34.12
C ILE A 8 -32.07 -17.23 32.67
N SER A 9 -33.26 -16.76 32.28
CA SER A 9 -33.52 -16.27 30.92
C SER A 9 -32.69 -15.02 30.60
N TYR A 10 -32.66 -14.04 31.51
CA TYR A 10 -31.80 -12.86 31.35
C TYR A 10 -30.31 -13.20 31.31
N ALA A 11 -29.86 -14.12 32.17
CA ALA A 11 -28.47 -14.57 32.19
C ALA A 11 -28.08 -15.20 30.84
N LEU A 12 -28.93 -16.05 30.26
CA LEU A 12 -28.71 -16.68 28.95
C LEU A 12 -28.61 -15.65 27.82
N VAL A 13 -29.48 -14.64 27.81
CA VAL A 13 -29.45 -13.58 26.79
C VAL A 13 -28.16 -12.76 26.88
N ILE A 14 -27.71 -12.41 28.08
CA ILE A 14 -26.45 -11.67 28.28
C ILE A 14 -25.25 -12.52 27.83
N LEU A 15 -25.24 -13.81 28.13
CA LEU A 15 -24.16 -14.72 27.74
C LEU A 15 -24.09 -14.89 26.22
N LEU A 16 -25.25 -15.00 25.56
CA LEU A 16 -25.34 -15.01 24.10
C LEU A 16 -24.82 -13.71 23.49
N ALA A 17 -25.23 -12.55 24.01
CA ALA A 17 -24.75 -11.26 23.54
C ALA A 17 -23.23 -11.11 23.72
N ALA A 18 -22.69 -11.52 24.87
CA ALA A 18 -21.25 -11.51 25.14
C ALA A 18 -20.48 -12.44 24.18
N SER A 19 -21.02 -13.62 23.89
CA SER A 19 -20.40 -14.57 22.97
C SER A 19 -20.36 -14.04 21.52
N ALA A 20 -21.42 -13.36 21.08
CA ALA A 20 -21.47 -12.74 19.76
C ALA A 20 -20.42 -11.61 19.64
N LEU A 21 -20.30 -10.76 20.66
CA LEU A 21 -19.28 -9.71 20.71
C LEU A 21 -17.86 -10.29 20.70
N ALA A 22 -17.63 -11.37 21.44
CA ALA A 22 -16.33 -12.04 21.47
C ALA A 22 -15.92 -12.48 20.06
N ILE A 23 -16.81 -13.12 19.30
CA ILE A 23 -16.54 -13.57 17.93
C ILE A 23 -16.17 -12.40 17.01
N VAL A 24 -16.91 -11.29 17.07
CA VAL A 24 -16.64 -10.10 16.25
C VAL A 24 -15.25 -9.55 16.52
N VAL A 25 -14.84 -9.48 17.79
CA VAL A 25 -13.52 -8.97 18.17
C VAL A 25 -12.40 -9.95 17.79
N THR A 26 -12.60 -11.24 18.00
CA THR A 26 -11.55 -12.26 17.77
C THR A 26 -11.37 -12.66 16.32
N VAL A 27 -12.43 -12.60 15.51
CA VAL A 27 -12.42 -13.07 14.11
C VAL A 27 -12.75 -11.94 13.14
N GLY A 28 -13.81 -11.17 13.42
CA GLY A 28 -14.28 -10.11 12.52
C GLY A 28 -13.23 -9.01 12.28
N LEU A 29 -12.64 -8.47 13.35
CA LEU A 29 -11.64 -7.41 13.23
C LEU A 29 -10.36 -7.87 12.51
N PRO A 30 -9.72 -9.00 12.85
CA PRO A 30 -8.54 -9.48 12.12
C PRO A 30 -8.80 -9.74 10.63
N THR A 31 -9.94 -10.32 10.27
CA THR A 31 -10.29 -10.57 8.86
C THR A 31 -10.45 -9.26 8.08
N LEU A 32 -11.11 -8.25 8.67
CA LEU A 32 -11.23 -6.94 8.06
C LEU A 32 -9.89 -6.24 7.90
N GLN A 33 -9.01 -6.35 8.89
CA GLN A 33 -7.65 -5.81 8.82
C GLN A 33 -6.85 -6.47 7.69
N GLN A 34 -6.87 -7.80 7.61
CA GLN A 34 -6.21 -8.54 6.54
C GLN A 34 -6.72 -8.14 5.14
N SER A 35 -8.03 -7.97 4.99
CA SER A 35 -8.63 -7.52 3.72
C SER A 35 -8.14 -6.12 3.33
N ARG A 36 -8.04 -5.19 4.28
CA ARG A 36 -7.49 -3.84 4.03
C ARG A 36 -6.01 -3.88 3.66
N GLU A 37 -5.23 -4.76 4.27
CA GLU A 37 -3.81 -4.92 3.97
C GLU A 37 -3.59 -5.43 2.54
N VAL A 38 -4.34 -6.46 2.13
CA VAL A 38 -4.30 -6.99 0.75
C VAL A 38 -4.70 -5.90 -0.24
N ALA A 39 -5.79 -5.16 0.03
CA ALA A 39 -6.21 -4.06 -0.83
C ALA A 39 -5.15 -2.95 -0.95
N SER A 40 -4.41 -2.67 0.14
CA SER A 40 -3.33 -1.68 0.15
C SER A 40 -2.13 -2.14 -0.66
N PHE A 41 -1.78 -3.43 -0.56
CA PHE A 41 -0.74 -4.04 -1.38
C PHE A 41 -1.12 -4.01 -2.86
N ASP A 42 -2.32 -4.46 -3.22
CA ASP A 42 -2.77 -4.52 -4.62
C ASP A 42 -2.82 -3.12 -5.25
N MET A 43 -3.33 -2.13 -4.53
CA MET A 43 -3.33 -0.74 -4.98
C MET A 43 -1.90 -0.20 -5.13
N GLY A 44 -1.03 -0.45 -4.15
CA GLY A 44 0.37 -0.06 -4.20
C GLY A 44 1.10 -0.66 -5.39
N PHE A 45 0.87 -1.94 -5.65
CA PHE A 45 1.47 -2.69 -6.74
C PHE A 45 0.97 -2.19 -8.10
N ASN A 46 -0.34 -1.99 -8.26
CA ASN A 46 -0.91 -1.44 -9.49
C ASN A 46 -0.40 -0.02 -9.78
N ASN A 47 -0.32 0.84 -8.76
CA ASN A 47 0.26 2.17 -8.90
C ASN A 47 1.75 2.09 -9.30
N MET A 48 2.51 1.18 -8.70
CA MET A 48 3.92 0.95 -9.07
C MET A 48 4.08 0.46 -10.51
N GLN A 49 3.17 -0.38 -11.01
CA GLN A 49 3.17 -0.79 -12.41
C GLN A 49 2.86 0.40 -13.34
N GLN A 50 1.91 1.26 -12.98
CA GLN A 50 1.64 2.48 -13.73
C GLN A 50 2.84 3.42 -13.75
N PHE A 51 3.50 3.62 -12.60
CA PHE A 51 4.76 4.35 -12.55
C PHE A 51 5.82 3.69 -13.43
N ASP A 52 5.92 2.37 -13.44
CA ASP A 52 6.92 1.68 -14.25
C ASP A 52 6.73 1.95 -15.74
N SER A 53 5.50 1.80 -16.23
CA SER A 53 5.17 2.08 -17.63
C SER A 53 5.43 3.54 -18.00
N MET A 54 5.02 4.48 -17.15
CA MET A 54 5.17 5.92 -17.43
C MET A 54 6.61 6.40 -17.35
N ILE A 55 7.39 5.94 -16.38
CA ILE A 55 8.82 6.28 -16.29
C ILE A 55 9.55 5.76 -17.52
N LYS A 56 9.25 4.53 -17.97
CA LYS A 56 9.81 3.99 -19.21
C LYS A 56 9.42 4.80 -20.44
N GLU A 57 8.15 5.17 -20.56
CA GLU A 57 7.65 6.01 -21.66
C GLU A 57 8.37 7.36 -21.67
N VAL A 58 8.34 8.10 -20.56
CA VAL A 58 8.98 9.42 -20.41
C VAL A 58 10.49 9.32 -20.65
N ALA A 59 11.16 8.29 -20.15
CA ALA A 59 12.60 8.09 -20.38
C ALA A 59 12.93 7.74 -21.84
N SER A 60 12.03 7.07 -22.55
CA SER A 60 12.18 6.74 -23.98
C SER A 60 11.90 7.92 -24.91
N GLU A 61 11.17 8.92 -24.43
CA GLU A 61 10.92 10.15 -25.16
C GLU A 61 12.09 11.14 -25.09
N GLY A 62 12.00 12.24 -25.84
CA GLY A 62 13.01 13.28 -25.84
C GLY A 62 13.11 14.04 -24.51
N GLN A 63 14.23 14.72 -24.31
CA GLN A 63 14.40 15.63 -23.18
C GLN A 63 13.27 16.66 -23.13
N GLY A 64 12.74 16.93 -21.94
CA GLY A 64 11.64 17.87 -21.72
C GLY A 64 10.25 17.24 -21.82
N SER A 65 10.13 16.00 -22.31
CA SER A 65 8.87 15.25 -22.26
C SER A 65 8.36 15.10 -20.84
N SER A 66 7.06 15.23 -20.68
CA SER A 66 6.39 15.08 -19.39
C SER A 66 5.08 14.30 -19.51
N ARG A 67 4.76 13.59 -18.43
CA ARG A 67 3.50 12.88 -18.23
C ARG A 67 3.02 13.16 -16.81
N SER A 68 1.71 13.17 -16.63
CA SER A 68 1.09 13.26 -15.32
C SER A 68 0.16 12.06 -15.09
N VAL A 69 0.12 11.59 -13.85
CA VAL A 69 -0.77 10.51 -13.44
C VAL A 69 -1.43 10.87 -12.13
N GLN A 70 -2.73 10.64 -12.05
CA GLN A 70 -3.45 10.72 -10.80
C GLN A 70 -3.29 9.39 -10.07
N ILE A 71 -2.71 9.42 -8.88
CA ILE A 71 -2.65 8.26 -8.00
C ILE A 71 -3.49 8.50 -6.75
N ASN A 72 -4.11 7.43 -6.30
CA ASN A 72 -4.78 7.38 -5.02
C ASN A 72 -3.93 6.54 -4.08
N VAL A 73 -3.69 7.08 -2.89
CA VAL A 73 -2.98 6.41 -1.81
C VAL A 73 -3.98 6.26 -0.68
N ASN A 74 -4.34 5.03 -0.33
CA ASN A 74 -5.28 4.77 0.76
C ASN A 74 -4.53 4.57 2.08
N ILE A 75 -3.58 3.63 2.09
CA ILE A 75 -2.79 3.29 3.26
C ILE A 75 -1.34 3.09 2.81
N GLY A 76 -0.41 3.72 3.52
CA GLY A 76 1.02 3.68 3.21
C GLY A 76 1.58 5.03 2.78
N LYS A 77 2.82 5.01 2.32
CA LYS A 77 3.56 6.20 1.88
C LYS A 77 4.40 5.89 0.66
N TYR A 78 4.48 6.82 -0.29
CA TYR A 78 5.49 6.77 -1.35
C TYR A 78 6.62 7.73 -1.03
N SER A 79 7.84 7.27 -1.24
CA SER A 79 9.05 8.04 -1.01
C SER A 79 10.09 7.76 -2.09
N THR A 80 10.80 8.77 -2.55
CA THR A 80 11.96 8.59 -3.43
C THR A 80 13.22 8.45 -2.56
N ILE A 81 13.93 7.33 -2.66
CA ILE A 81 15.14 7.02 -1.88
C ILE A 81 16.19 6.46 -2.82
N ASN A 82 17.39 7.05 -2.86
CA ASN A 82 18.55 6.54 -3.58
C ASN A 82 18.22 5.99 -4.98
N ASN A 83 17.70 6.85 -5.85
CA ASN A 83 17.34 6.49 -7.22
C ASN A 83 16.20 5.45 -7.36
N SER A 84 15.41 5.24 -6.31
CA SER A 84 14.30 4.29 -6.30
C SER A 84 13.03 4.95 -5.80
N LEU A 85 11.89 4.55 -6.34
CA LEU A 85 10.58 4.90 -5.80
C LEU A 85 10.12 3.78 -4.87
N VAL A 86 9.91 4.10 -3.60
CA VAL A 86 9.58 3.14 -2.54
C VAL A 86 8.19 3.42 -2.01
N PHE A 87 7.30 2.43 -2.09
CA PHE A 87 6.03 2.43 -1.37
C PHE A 87 6.12 1.56 -0.14
N THR A 88 5.88 2.15 1.03
CA THR A 88 5.85 1.45 2.32
C THR A 88 4.41 1.37 2.81
N TYR A 89 3.95 0.16 3.12
CA TYR A 89 2.67 -0.11 3.76
C TYR A 89 2.87 -0.88 5.07
N TYR A 90 1.90 -0.77 5.98
CA TYR A 90 1.94 -1.45 7.27
C TYR A 90 1.11 -2.72 7.24
N THR A 91 1.59 -3.75 7.91
CA THR A 91 0.90 -5.05 8.04
C THR A 91 0.75 -5.40 9.51
N THR A 92 -0.36 -6.06 9.90
CA THR A 92 -0.55 -6.57 11.27
C THR A 92 0.11 -7.92 11.49
N LYS A 93 0.39 -8.65 10.41
CA LYS A 93 1.15 -9.90 10.45
C LYS A 93 2.41 -9.78 9.61
N SER A 94 3.49 -10.44 10.04
CA SER A 94 4.69 -10.56 9.22
C SER A 94 4.35 -11.35 7.96
N PHE A 95 4.37 -10.70 6.81
CA PHE A 95 4.49 -11.40 5.56
C PHE A 95 5.95 -11.85 5.45
N ILE A 96 6.25 -13.14 5.65
CA ILE A 96 7.50 -13.70 5.14
C ILE A 96 7.24 -14.03 3.67
N GLN A 97 7.23 -13.00 2.83
CA GLN A 97 7.44 -13.22 1.41
C GLN A 97 8.94 -13.10 1.17
N ASN A 98 9.54 -14.22 0.76
CA ASN A 98 10.84 -14.19 0.09
C ASN A 98 10.81 -13.06 -0.94
N SER A 99 11.85 -12.23 -0.99
CA SER A 99 11.86 -11.09 -1.90
C SER A 99 11.56 -11.57 -3.32
N THR A 100 10.45 -11.09 -3.87
CA THR A 100 10.02 -11.39 -5.24
C THR A 100 10.20 -10.15 -6.09
N ALA A 101 10.71 -10.33 -7.30
CA ALA A 101 10.86 -9.26 -8.28
C ALA A 101 9.87 -9.48 -9.42
N TYR A 102 9.11 -8.45 -9.75
CA TYR A 102 8.22 -8.37 -10.90
C TYR A 102 8.72 -7.26 -11.82
N GLY A 103 9.58 -7.63 -12.77
CA GLY A 103 10.30 -6.65 -13.59
C GLY A 103 11.17 -5.74 -12.74
N ASN A 104 10.90 -4.43 -12.80
CA ASN A 104 11.63 -3.41 -12.04
C ASN A 104 11.09 -3.20 -10.61
N ILE A 105 10.00 -3.87 -10.26
CA ILE A 105 9.35 -3.74 -8.94
C ILE A 105 9.86 -4.88 -8.06
N ARG A 106 10.58 -4.54 -7.00
CA ARG A 106 11.03 -5.47 -5.96
C ARG A 106 10.09 -5.41 -4.78
N ILE A 107 9.61 -6.56 -4.34
CA ILE A 107 8.75 -6.71 -3.19
C ILE A 107 9.64 -7.18 -2.03
N MET A 108 9.61 -6.42 -0.93
CA MET A 108 10.32 -6.75 0.29
C MET A 108 9.35 -6.67 1.45
N ALA A 109 9.06 -7.80 2.07
CA ALA A 109 8.24 -7.84 3.26
C ALA A 109 9.12 -7.97 4.51
N GLY A 110 8.78 -7.21 5.56
CA GLY A 110 9.44 -7.21 6.85
C GLY A 110 8.45 -7.41 7.99
N TYR A 111 8.94 -7.25 9.22
CA TYR A 111 8.07 -7.29 10.40
C TYR A 111 7.15 -6.05 10.40
N ASN A 112 5.84 -6.28 10.32
CA ASN A 112 4.77 -5.29 10.33
C ASN A 112 4.84 -4.20 9.24
N THR A 113 5.69 -4.40 8.23
CA THR A 113 5.92 -3.45 7.15
C THR A 113 6.21 -4.19 5.87
N GLY A 114 5.68 -3.71 4.75
CA GLY A 114 6.03 -4.16 3.42
C GLY A 114 6.46 -2.99 2.55
N ASN A 115 7.45 -3.24 1.71
CA ASN A 115 8.01 -2.27 0.78
C ASN A 115 7.89 -2.79 -0.65
N LEU A 116 7.41 -1.93 -1.54
CA LEU A 116 7.53 -2.08 -2.98
C LEU A 116 8.57 -1.08 -3.46
N THR A 117 9.63 -1.54 -4.08
CA THR A 117 10.73 -0.70 -4.56
C THR A 117 10.79 -0.80 -6.08
N LEU A 118 10.48 0.30 -6.76
CA LEU A 118 10.68 0.45 -8.19
C LEU A 118 12.06 1.04 -8.46
N GLN A 119 12.90 0.28 -9.14
CA GLN A 119 14.29 0.63 -9.42
C GLN A 119 14.67 0.22 -10.85
N TYR A 120 15.55 0.99 -11.49
CA TYR A 120 16.07 0.72 -12.82
C TYR A 120 17.59 0.66 -12.83
N ASP A 121 18.14 -0.14 -13.74
CA ASP A 121 19.58 -0.17 -13.99
C ASP A 121 20.01 1.00 -14.88
N ASN A 122 19.16 1.40 -15.83
CA ASN A 122 19.49 2.36 -16.90
C ASN A 122 18.72 3.69 -16.80
N ILE A 123 17.89 3.89 -15.78
CA ILE A 123 17.11 5.12 -15.59
C ILE A 123 17.37 5.67 -14.19
N ASN A 124 17.67 6.97 -14.12
CA ASN A 124 17.88 7.69 -12.87
C ASN A 124 16.59 8.42 -12.46
N ILE A 125 15.83 7.86 -11.52
CA ILE A 125 14.74 8.51 -10.79
C ILE A 125 15.30 9.58 -9.85
N THR A 126 14.98 10.84 -10.14
CA THR A 126 15.30 11.99 -9.31
C THR A 126 14.03 12.66 -8.80
N GLY A 127 14.18 13.64 -7.91
CA GLY A 127 13.06 14.35 -7.29
C GLY A 127 12.78 13.88 -5.87
N SER A 128 11.90 14.61 -5.20
CA SER A 128 11.51 14.35 -3.83
C SER A 128 10.01 14.07 -3.81
N LEU A 129 9.65 12.80 -3.86
CA LEU A 129 8.30 12.37 -3.54
C LEU A 129 8.26 11.98 -2.06
N ASN A 130 7.30 12.53 -1.32
CA ASN A 130 6.93 12.07 0.02
C ASN A 130 5.45 12.32 0.20
N ILE A 131 4.65 11.32 -0.15
CA ILE A 131 3.19 11.40 -0.15
C ILE A 131 2.61 10.29 0.73
N GLN A 132 1.55 10.62 1.44
CA GLN A 132 0.83 9.72 2.34
C GLN A 132 -0.57 9.47 1.77
N THR A 133 -1.55 9.15 2.62
CA THR A 133 -2.94 8.96 2.22
C THR A 133 -3.52 10.21 1.58
N GLY A 134 -4.08 10.05 0.38
CA GLY A 134 -4.68 11.14 -0.40
C GLY A 134 -4.68 10.85 -1.90
N SER A 135 -5.25 11.79 -2.66
CA SER A 135 -5.20 11.79 -4.13
C SER A 135 -4.18 12.82 -4.58
N TYR A 136 -3.19 12.40 -5.36
CA TYR A 136 -2.11 13.27 -5.83
C TYR A 136 -1.96 13.16 -7.33
N MET A 137 -1.65 14.27 -7.97
CA MET A 137 -1.19 14.28 -9.36
C MET A 137 0.32 14.24 -9.35
N ILE A 138 0.91 13.21 -9.97
CA ILE A 138 2.35 13.02 -10.02
C ILE A 138 2.84 13.36 -11.41
N CYS A 139 3.80 14.26 -11.46
CA CYS A 139 4.45 14.73 -12.68
C CYS A 139 5.77 13.99 -12.82
N MET A 140 5.97 13.43 -14.01
CA MET A 140 7.19 12.77 -14.43
C MET A 140 7.75 13.53 -15.61
N GLN A 141 9.02 13.93 -15.54
CA GLN A 141 9.66 14.70 -16.60
C GLN A 141 11.03 14.12 -16.95
N ASN A 142 11.30 13.94 -18.25
CA ASN A 142 12.60 13.56 -18.74
C ASN A 142 13.57 14.75 -18.66
N MET A 143 14.59 14.63 -17.83
CA MET A 143 15.61 15.65 -17.61
C MET A 143 16.79 15.53 -18.60
N GLY A 144 16.77 14.52 -19.48
CA GLY A 144 17.90 14.14 -20.33
C GLY A 144 18.76 13.04 -19.70
N THR A 145 19.66 12.45 -20.50
CA THR A 145 20.64 11.43 -20.05
C THR A 145 20.03 10.33 -19.16
N ALA A 146 18.91 9.76 -19.61
CA ALA A 146 18.15 8.72 -18.91
C ALA A 146 17.74 9.08 -17.47
N THR A 147 17.51 10.37 -17.19
CA THR A 147 17.07 10.85 -15.88
C THR A 147 15.61 11.27 -15.93
N VAL A 148 14.78 10.75 -15.04
CA VAL A 148 13.37 11.12 -14.89
C VAL A 148 13.16 11.79 -13.54
N ASN A 149 12.66 13.02 -13.54
CA ASN A 149 12.27 13.72 -12.33
C ASN A 149 10.83 13.37 -11.96
N VAL A 150 10.62 12.89 -10.74
CA VAL A 150 9.31 12.51 -10.21
C VAL A 150 8.97 13.41 -9.02
N LYS A 151 7.85 14.12 -9.11
CA LYS A 151 7.37 15.03 -8.05
C LYS A 151 5.85 15.15 -8.07
N VAL A 152 5.29 15.65 -6.97
CA VAL A 152 3.89 16.09 -6.95
C VAL A 152 3.76 17.32 -7.86
N CYS A 153 2.77 17.30 -8.75
CA CYS A 153 2.23 18.51 -9.36
C CYS A 153 1.35 19.21 -8.30
#